data_AF-A0A0L6WH16-F1
#
_entry.id   AF-A0A0L6WH16-F1
#
_cell.length_a   1.000
_cell.length_b   1.000
_cell.length_c   1.000
_cell.angle_alpha   90.00
_cell.angle_beta   90.00
_cell.angle_gamma   90.00
#
_symmetry.space_group_name_H-M   'P 1'
#
loop_
_entity.id
_entity.type
_entity.pdbx_description
1 polymer ?
#
loop_
_entity_poly.entity_id
_entity_poly.type
_entity_poly.pdbx_seq_one_letter_code
_entity_poly.pdbx_strand_id
1 'polypeptide(L)'
;MTNDYQVLDWYRDKHMDVIPVHPEEKKLEGLSVIPSISRLPSPSTTGLTITATPQVTLSLLKQAHKLSIPTIWIQPGAADQYVIDYIEANNLSEKVIWGGPCILREGDYLIQRRWFDETYS
;
A
#
# COMPACT_ATOMS: atom_id res chain seq x y z
N MET A 1 -9.25 8.52 15.84
CA MET A 1 -8.38 7.59 15.11
C MET A 1 -8.27 8.12 13.70
N THR A 2 -7.06 8.32 13.19
CA THR A 2 -6.83 8.73 11.81
C THR A 2 -7.00 7.52 10.88
N ASN A 3 -7.25 7.75 9.59
CA ASN A 3 -7.59 6.68 8.63
C ASN A 3 -6.49 5.61 8.49
N ASP A 4 -5.23 5.97 8.73
CA ASP A 4 -4.06 5.08 8.73
C ASP A 4 -4.12 4.00 9.83
N TYR A 5 -4.55 4.35 11.05
CA TYR A 5 -4.74 3.35 12.11
C TYR A 5 -5.86 2.37 11.77
N GLN A 6 -6.95 2.85 11.16
CA GLN A 6 -8.06 1.99 10.77
C GLN A 6 -7.66 1.01 9.66
N VAL A 7 -6.81 1.42 8.73
CA VAL A 7 -6.24 0.54 7.71
C VAL A 7 -5.35 -0.53 8.34
N LEU A 8 -4.52 -0.17 9.32
CA LEU A 8 -3.70 -1.13 10.05
C LEU A 8 -4.56 -2.17 10.78
N ASP A 9 -5.57 -1.72 11.53
CA ASP A 9 -6.50 -2.60 12.25
C ASP A 9 -7.20 -3.56 11.30
N TRP A 10 -7.65 -3.09 10.13
CA TRP A 10 -8.30 -3.94 9.14
C TRP A 10 -7.43 -5.12 8.69
N TYR A 11 -6.12 -4.92 8.50
CA TYR A 11 -5.19 -6.02 8.20
C TYR A 11 -5.03 -6.99 9.38
N ARG A 12 -4.95 -6.45 10.60
CA ARG A 12 -4.77 -7.23 11.83
C ARG A 12 -6.00 -8.09 12.15
N ASP A 13 -7.19 -7.53 11.96
CA ASP A 13 -8.48 -8.22 12.13
C ASP A 13 -8.64 -9.40 11.18
N LYS A 14 -7.92 -9.38 10.04
CA LYS A 14 -7.84 -10.49 9.08
C LYS A 14 -6.64 -11.40 9.30
N HIS A 15 -5.95 -11.25 10.42
CA HIS A 15 -4.78 -12.04 10.79
C HIS A 15 -3.66 -12.03 9.73
N MET A 16 -3.51 -10.92 9.01
CA MET A 16 -2.42 -10.74 8.04
C MET A 16 -1.17 -10.23 8.76
N ASP A 17 0.00 -10.72 8.33
CA ASP A 17 1.29 -10.20 8.79
C ASP A 17 1.51 -8.80 8.21
N VAL A 18 1.53 -7.79 9.09
CA VAL A 18 1.66 -6.38 8.73
C VAL A 18 2.85 -5.75 9.46
N ILE A 19 3.64 -4.97 8.71
CA ILE A 19 4.78 -4.22 9.23
C ILE A 19 4.51 -2.73 8.98
N PRO A 20 4.22 -1.93 10.02
CA PRO A 20 4.05 -0.50 9.84
C PRO A 20 5.36 0.16 9.41
N VAL A 21 5.25 1.21 8.60
CA VAL A 21 6.38 1.97 8.08
C VAL A 21 6.23 3.44 8.46
N HIS A 22 7.15 3.97 9.25
CA HIS A 22 7.16 5.39 9.63
C HIS A 22 8.60 5.85 9.90
N PRO A 23 9.05 7.01 9.39
CA PRO A 23 10.45 7.43 9.48
C PRO A 23 10.95 7.65 10.92
N GLU A 24 10.06 8.03 11.83
CA GLU A 24 10.43 8.44 13.20
C GLU A 24 9.87 7.52 14.29
N GLU A 25 8.76 6.84 14.02
CA GLU A 25 8.11 6.01 15.04
C GLU A 25 8.77 4.64 15.10
N LYS A 26 8.91 4.11 16.31
CA LYS A 26 9.58 2.81 16.54
C LYS A 26 8.61 1.70 16.90
N LYS A 27 7.42 2.07 17.39
CA LYS A 27 6.36 1.16 17.79
C LYS A 27 5.01 1.78 17.46
N LEU A 28 4.12 0.96 16.92
CA LEU A 28 2.74 1.32 16.63
C LEU A 28 1.87 0.16 17.09
N GLU A 29 1.00 0.40 18.08
CA GLU A 29 0.07 -0.61 18.62
C GLU A 29 0.71 -1.96 19.01
N GLY A 30 1.92 -1.90 19.56
CA GLY A 30 2.67 -3.10 19.97
C GLY A 30 3.46 -3.78 18.83
N LEU A 31 3.29 -3.34 17.59
CA LEU A 31 4.09 -3.78 16.44
C LEU A 31 5.40 -3.00 16.34
N SER A 32 6.44 -3.69 15.86
CA SER A 32 7.71 -3.05 15.48
C SER A 32 7.52 -2.28 14.17
N VAL A 33 7.97 -1.03 14.15
CA VAL A 33 7.89 -0.16 12.98
C VAL A 33 9.24 -0.13 12.26
N ILE A 34 9.23 -0.18 10.93
CA ILE A 34 10.45 0.03 10.13
C ILE A 34 10.50 1.46 9.59
N PRO A 35 11.69 2.08 9.48
CA PRO A 35 11.80 3.47 9.06
C PRO A 35 11.60 3.71 7.56
N SER A 36 11.65 2.64 6.75
CA SER A 36 11.59 2.71 5.29
C SER A 36 11.26 1.34 4.71
N ILE A 37 10.58 1.32 3.56
CA ILE A 37 10.31 0.09 2.81
C ILE A 37 11.58 -0.64 2.34
N SER A 38 12.73 0.04 2.30
CA SER A 38 14.04 -0.61 2.05
C SER A 38 14.47 -1.59 3.14
N ARG A 39 13.83 -1.55 4.31
CA ARG A 39 14.04 -2.48 5.43
C ARG A 39 13.04 -3.65 5.45
N LEU A 40 12.19 -3.77 4.43
CA LEU A 40 11.30 -4.93 4.31
C LEU A 40 12.13 -6.22 4.21
N PRO A 41 11.75 -7.28 4.94
CA PRO A 41 12.50 -8.53 4.93
C PRO A 41 12.36 -9.31 3.62
N SER A 42 11.22 -9.18 2.92
CA SER A 42 10.93 -9.94 1.69
C SER A 42 10.09 -9.12 0.71
N PRO A 43 10.60 -7.99 0.18
CA PRO A 43 9.81 -7.01 -0.57
C PRO A 43 9.13 -7.59 -1.82
N SER A 44 9.74 -8.57 -2.49
CA SER A 44 9.17 -9.21 -3.69
C SER A 44 7.93 -10.08 -3.41
N THR A 45 7.64 -10.37 -2.14
CA THR A 45 6.48 -11.14 -1.69
C THR A 45 5.60 -10.35 -0.71
N THR A 46 5.79 -9.04 -0.59
CA THR A 46 5.07 -8.19 0.36
C THR A 46 4.32 -7.08 -0.37
N GLY A 47 2.99 -7.03 -0.21
CA GLY A 47 2.18 -5.92 -0.71
C GLY A 47 2.40 -4.63 0.09
N LEU A 48 2.15 -3.46 -0.53
CA LEU A 48 2.31 -2.16 0.11
C LEU A 48 1.02 -1.35 0.06
N THR A 49 0.49 -0.95 1.21
CA THR A 49 -0.63 0.00 1.30
C THR A 49 -0.12 1.37 1.73
N ILE A 50 -0.48 2.41 0.98
CA ILE A 50 0.01 3.78 1.17
C ILE A 50 -1.13 4.69 1.60
N THR A 51 -0.97 5.31 2.77
CA THR A 51 -1.89 6.32 3.36
C THR A 51 -1.24 7.70 3.50
N ALA A 52 0.00 7.86 3.01
CA ALA A 52 0.78 9.10 3.11
C ALA A 52 0.30 10.19 2.15
N THR A 53 0.91 11.38 2.20
CA THR A 53 0.60 12.46 1.25
C THR A 53 1.02 12.09 -0.18
N PRO A 54 0.40 12.68 -1.23
CA PRO A 54 0.75 12.39 -2.62
C PRO A 54 2.25 12.53 -2.94
N GLN A 55 2.91 13.55 -2.37
CA GLN A 55 4.36 13.74 -2.53
C GLN A 55 5.17 12.54 -2.00
N VAL A 56 4.79 12.02 -0.82
CA VAL A 56 5.44 10.85 -0.22
C VAL A 56 5.10 9.60 -1.03
N THR A 57 3.85 9.44 -1.46
CA THR A 57 3.40 8.34 -2.33
C THR A 57 4.24 8.25 -3.60
N LEU A 58 4.49 9.36 -4.30
CA LEU A 58 5.32 9.37 -5.49
C LEU A 58 6.76 8.88 -5.22
N SER A 59 7.34 9.27 -4.07
CA SER A 59 8.65 8.78 -3.64
C SER A 59 8.63 7.28 -3.33
N LEU A 60 7.57 6.81 -2.67
CA LEU A 60 7.39 5.40 -2.34
C LEU A 60 7.18 4.55 -3.59
N LEU A 61 6.44 5.00 -4.60
CA LEU A 61 6.27 4.28 -5.88
C LEU A 61 7.63 4.04 -6.57
N LYS A 62 8.48 5.07 -6.62
CA LYS A 62 9.84 4.96 -7.18
C LYS A 62 10.70 3.93 -6.44
N GLN A 63 10.59 3.89 -5.11
CA GLN A 63 11.32 2.94 -4.27
C GLN A 63 10.75 1.52 -4.40
N ALA A 64 9.43 1.38 -4.35
CA ALA A 64 8.71 0.11 -4.48
C ALA A 64 8.99 -0.56 -5.82
N HIS A 65 9.06 0.22 -6.90
CA HIS A 65 9.44 -0.28 -8.22
C HIS A 65 10.87 -0.88 -8.21
N LYS A 66 11.84 -0.20 -7.59
CA LYS A 66 13.21 -0.72 -7.44
C LYS A 66 13.28 -1.99 -6.56
N LEU A 67 12.41 -2.08 -5.56
CA LEU A 67 12.33 -3.22 -4.65
C LEU A 67 11.51 -4.40 -5.20
N SER A 68 10.94 -4.27 -6.40
CA SER A 68 10.08 -5.28 -7.03
C SER A 68 8.86 -5.66 -6.17
N ILE A 69 8.28 -4.69 -5.45
CA ILE A 69 7.04 -4.89 -4.70
C ILE A 69 5.92 -5.30 -5.69
N PRO A 70 5.22 -6.42 -5.45
CA PRO A 70 4.31 -7.00 -6.44
C PRO A 70 3.01 -6.22 -6.59
N THR A 71 2.49 -5.66 -5.49
CA THR A 71 1.21 -4.97 -5.46
C THR A 71 1.26 -3.77 -4.52
N ILE A 72 0.71 -2.65 -4.96
CA ILE A 72 0.64 -1.40 -4.21
C ILE A 72 -0.81 -0.92 -4.20
N TRP A 73 -1.36 -0.57 -3.03
CA TRP A 73 -2.68 0.05 -2.93
C TRP A 73 -2.56 1.45 -2.33
N ILE A 74 -2.88 2.46 -3.14
CA ILE A 74 -2.90 3.85 -2.71
C ILE A 74 -4.30 4.17 -2.19
N GLN A 75 -4.40 4.47 -0.89
CA GLN A 75 -5.67 4.82 -0.28
C GLN A 75 -6.18 6.18 -0.77
N PRO A 76 -7.50 6.43 -0.73
CA PRO A 76 -8.07 7.72 -1.13
C PRO A 76 -7.41 8.89 -0.40
N GLY A 77 -7.06 9.94 -1.15
CA GLY A 77 -6.34 11.11 -0.64
C GLY A 77 -4.81 11.00 -0.67
N ALA A 78 -4.24 9.81 -0.95
CA ALA A 78 -2.80 9.60 -1.06
C ALA A 78 -2.26 9.69 -2.50
N ALA A 79 -3.09 10.05 -3.48
CA ALA A 79 -2.69 10.28 -4.87
C ALA A 79 -3.16 11.65 -5.37
N ASP A 80 -2.37 12.24 -6.27
CA ASP A 80 -2.71 13.39 -7.09
C ASP A 80 -2.38 13.08 -8.56
N GLN A 81 -2.51 14.08 -9.45
CA GLN A 81 -2.22 13.88 -10.87
C GLN A 81 -0.78 13.43 -11.13
N TYR A 82 0.21 13.92 -10.37
CA TYR A 82 1.62 13.52 -10.56
C TYR A 82 1.85 12.06 -10.18
N VAL A 83 1.14 11.55 -9.18
CA VAL A 83 1.16 10.12 -8.82
C VAL A 83 0.58 9.29 -9.96
N ILE A 84 -0.56 9.70 -10.54
CA ILE A 84 -1.23 9.00 -11.63
C ILE A 84 -0.34 8.98 -12.88
N ASP A 85 0.17 10.15 -13.30
CA ASP A 85 1.06 10.28 -14.46
C ASP A 85 2.30 9.38 -14.32
N TYR A 86 2.86 9.28 -13.10
CA TYR A 86 3.99 8.40 -12.84
C TYR A 86 3.63 6.92 -13.01
N ILE A 87 2.46 6.50 -12.52
CA ILE A 87 2.00 5.10 -12.65
C ILE A 87 1.86 4.74 -14.13
N GLU A 88 1.19 5.58 -14.91
CA GLU A 88 0.95 5.36 -16.34
C GLU A 88 2.25 5.39 -17.15
N ALA A 89 3.09 6.41 -16.95
CA ALA A 89 4.35 6.56 -17.68
C ALA A 89 5.37 5.45 -17.42
N ASN A 90 5.21 4.70 -16.32
CA ASN A 90 6.11 3.60 -15.94
C ASN A 90 5.44 2.21 -16.09
N ASN A 91 4.28 2.10 -16.74
CA ASN A 91 3.53 0.85 -16.93
C ASN A 91 3.29 0.09 -15.60
N LEU A 92 2.97 0.83 -14.54
CA LEU A 92 2.72 0.25 -13.21
C LEU A 92 1.23 -0.06 -12.97
N SER A 93 0.38 0.17 -13.97
CA SER A 93 -1.08 0.09 -13.85
C SER A 93 -1.61 -1.27 -13.39
N GLU A 94 -0.94 -2.37 -13.75
CA GLU A 94 -1.32 -3.73 -13.32
C GLU A 94 -0.91 -4.04 -11.88
N LYS A 95 0.02 -3.26 -11.31
CA LYS A 95 0.57 -3.49 -9.96
C LYS A 95 0.00 -2.53 -8.92
N VAL A 96 -0.57 -1.42 -9.35
CA VAL A 96 -1.03 -0.35 -8.45
C VAL A 96 -2.55 -0.30 -8.47
N ILE A 97 -3.17 -0.16 -7.31
CA ILE A 97 -4.59 0.13 -7.16
C ILE A 97 -4.68 1.60 -6.69
N TRP A 98 -5.31 2.45 -7.49
CA TRP A 98 -5.51 3.88 -7.19
C TRP A 98 -6.85 4.37 -7.75
N GLY A 99 -7.32 5.54 -7.30
CA GLY A 99 -8.57 6.14 -7.78
C GLY A 99 -9.86 5.42 -7.36
N GLY A 100 -9.77 4.18 -6.88
CA GLY A 100 -10.85 3.39 -6.30
C GLY A 100 -11.12 3.70 -4.81
N PRO A 101 -12.10 3.01 -4.21
CA PRO A 101 -12.48 3.24 -2.82
C PRO A 101 -11.44 2.68 -1.83
N CYS A 102 -11.61 3.11 -0.57
CA CYS A 102 -10.76 2.70 0.54
C CYS A 102 -10.83 1.19 0.78
N ILE A 103 -9.72 0.61 1.28
CA ILE A 103 -9.66 -0.81 1.68
C ILE A 103 -10.71 -1.17 2.74
N LEU A 104 -11.09 -0.22 3.58
CA LEU A 104 -12.15 -0.42 4.59
C LEU A 104 -13.54 -0.63 3.96
N ARG A 105 -13.71 -0.30 2.68
CA ARG A 105 -14.97 -0.52 1.94
C ARG A 105 -14.93 -1.75 1.06
N GLU A 106 -13.84 -1.94 0.31
CA GLU A 106 -13.77 -3.02 -0.69
C GLU A 106 -12.85 -4.17 -0.33
N GLY A 107 -11.93 -3.99 0.62
CA GLY A 107 -10.91 -5.00 0.92
C GLY A 107 -11.50 -6.38 1.26
N ASP A 108 -12.63 -6.43 1.97
CA ASP A 108 -13.30 -7.69 2.34
C ASP A 108 -13.77 -8.45 1.11
N TYR A 109 -14.33 -7.74 0.14
CA TYR A 109 -14.74 -8.30 -1.14
C TYR A 109 -13.51 -8.71 -1.99
N LEU A 110 -12.44 -7.91 -1.96
CA LEU A 110 -11.22 -8.16 -2.73
C LEU A 110 -10.39 -9.34 -2.22
N ILE A 111 -10.40 -9.61 -0.91
CA ILE A 111 -9.70 -10.78 -0.36
C ILE A 111 -10.51 -12.07 -0.57
N GLN A 112 -11.85 -11.98 -0.60
CA GLN A 112 -12.72 -13.14 -0.80
C GLN A 112 -12.78 -13.61 -2.25
N ARG A 113 -12.47 -12.74 -3.22
CA ARG A 113 -12.35 -13.09 -4.64
C ARG A 113 -10.89 -13.07 -5.07
N ARG A 114 -10.51 -13.91 -6.04
CA ARG A 114 -9.21 -13.78 -6.73
C ARG A 114 -9.24 -12.57 -7.67
N TRP A 115 -9.39 -11.37 -7.12
CA TRP A 115 -9.72 -10.18 -7.91
C TRP A 115 -8.65 -9.81 -8.95
N PHE A 116 -7.39 -10.17 -8.69
CA PHE A 116 -6.30 -10.08 -9.66
C PHE A 116 -6.53 -10.92 -10.92
N ASP A 117 -7.15 -12.10 -10.80
CA ASP A 117 -7.36 -13.02 -11.92
C ASP A 117 -8.54 -12.59 -12.83
N GLU A 118 -9.49 -11.79 -12.33
CA GLU A 118 -10.74 -11.47 -13.04
C GLU A 118 -10.81 -10.05 -13.62
N THR A 119 -10.01 -9.10 -13.09
CA THR A 119 -10.16 -7.67 -13.42
C THR A 119 -9.09 -7.17 -14.40
N TYR A 120 -7.95 -7.86 -14.49
CA TYR A 120 -6.79 -7.43 -15.27
C TYR A 120 -6.27 -8.52 -16.23
N SER A 121 -7.10 -9.51 -16.55
CA SER A 121 -6.88 -10.51 -17.62
C SER A 121 -7.38 -10.02 -18.97
#